data_AF-D0MS35-F1
#
_entry.id   AF-D0MS35-F1
#
_cell.length_a   1.000
_cell.length_b   1.000
_cell.length_c   1.000
_cell.angle_alpha   90.00
_cell.angle_beta   90.00
_cell.angle_gamma   90.00
#
_symmetry.space_group_name_H-M   'P 1'
#
loop_
_entity.id
_entity.type
_entity.pdbx_description
1 polymer ?
#
loop_
_entity_poly.entity_id
_entity_poly.type
_entity_poly.pdbx_seq_one_letter_code
_entity_poly.pdbx_strand_id
1 'polypeptide(L)'
;MKEVADGCFQQLFGEIVRSMVEGAAATTPTAEEEAAHREAVIIKLEAMGYDVGCRFAERSARDRPRMLEPLDVIKFVCKDFWIAIFKKQIDKLQTNHRGVFVVQDFSFRWLAGISAATDQETREMALLFLVFPCGLIRGALANLGLTAIVNADVPDVRALPGCLFNIKIKQG
;
A
#
# COMPACT_ATOMS: atom_id res chain seq x y z
N MET A 1 -23.56 -3.39 10.28
CA MET A 1 -22.20 -3.78 9.83
C MET A 1 -21.48 -4.30 11.08
N LYS A 2 -20.85 -5.48 11.06
CA LYS A 2 -20.13 -5.96 12.25
C LYS A 2 -18.85 -5.15 12.39
N GLU A 3 -18.63 -4.51 13.54
CA GLU A 3 -17.35 -3.89 13.86
C GLU A 3 -16.39 -4.99 14.34
N VAL A 4 -15.27 -5.11 13.63
CA VAL A 4 -14.13 -5.95 14.02
C VAL A 4 -13.07 -5.01 14.56
N ALA A 5 -12.34 -5.40 15.60
CA ALA A 5 -11.26 -4.58 16.11
C ALA A 5 -10.22 -4.33 15.00
N ASP A 6 -9.83 -3.07 14.79
CA ASP A 6 -8.85 -2.68 13.77
C ASP A 6 -7.53 -3.47 13.89
N GLY A 7 -7.15 -3.83 15.13
CA GLY A 7 -5.96 -4.62 15.41
C GLY A 7 -5.98 -6.04 14.84
N CYS A 8 -7.16 -6.65 14.61
CA CYS A 8 -7.27 -8.00 14.07
C CYS A 8 -6.70 -8.10 12.65
N PHE A 9 -6.98 -7.11 11.79
CA PHE A 9 -6.43 -7.10 10.44
C PHE A 9 -4.92 -6.86 10.48
N GLN A 10 -4.45 -5.93 11.32
CA GLN A 10 -3.03 -5.62 11.43
C GLN A 10 -2.21 -6.84 11.89
N GLN A 11 -2.72 -7.58 12.89
CA GLN A 11 -2.10 -8.81 13.35
C GLN A 11 -2.11 -9.87 12.25
N LEU A 12 -3.27 -10.12 11.62
CA LEU A 12 -3.37 -11.08 10.51
C LEU A 12 -2.41 -10.74 9.37
N PHE A 13 -2.35 -9.47 8.97
CA PHE A 13 -1.45 -9.02 7.91
C PHE A 13 0.02 -9.19 8.30
N GLY A 14 0.39 -8.86 9.55
CA GLY A 14 1.72 -9.11 10.08
C GLY A 14 2.11 -10.59 10.06
N GLU A 15 1.20 -11.48 10.47
CA GLU A 15 1.41 -12.94 10.40
C GLU A 15 1.55 -13.43 8.95
N ILE A 16 0.74 -12.92 8.03
CA ILE A 16 0.85 -13.27 6.60
C ILE A 16 2.21 -12.85 6.05
N VAL A 17 2.64 -11.61 6.29
CA VAL A 17 3.94 -11.11 5.82
C VAL A 17 5.07 -11.94 6.42
N ARG A 18 5.04 -12.20 7.73
CA ARG A 18 6.05 -13.01 8.40
C ARG A 18 6.13 -14.42 7.82
N SER A 19 5.00 -15.11 7.71
CA SER A 19 4.93 -16.46 7.14
C SER A 19 5.42 -16.52 5.70
N MET A 20 5.15 -15.48 4.90
CA MET A 20 5.65 -15.40 3.52
C MET A 20 7.17 -15.20 3.49
N VAL A 21 7.73 -14.40 4.38
CA VAL A 21 9.17 -14.12 4.45
C VAL A 21 9.95 -15.32 4.98
N GLU A 22 9.50 -15.96 6.06
CA GLU A 22 10.20 -17.06 6.71
C GLU A 22 10.30 -18.32 5.83
N GLY A 23 9.36 -18.51 4.88
CA GLY A 23 9.37 -19.65 3.98
C GLY A 23 9.21 -20.99 4.71
N ALA A 24 9.13 -22.09 3.94
CA ALA A 24 8.97 -23.45 4.49
C ALA A 24 10.28 -24.27 4.40
N ALA A 25 11.44 -23.63 4.55
CA ALA A 25 12.72 -24.25 4.20
C ALA A 25 13.35 -25.06 5.35
N ALA A 26 13.66 -26.33 5.08
CA ALA A 26 14.42 -27.23 5.96
C ALA A 26 15.96 -27.14 5.75
N THR A 27 16.43 -26.35 4.78
CA THR A 27 17.84 -26.21 4.38
C THR A 27 18.18 -24.72 4.23
N THR A 28 19.42 -24.34 4.55
CA THR A 28 19.91 -22.95 4.38
C THR A 28 19.93 -22.56 2.90
N PRO A 29 19.16 -21.54 2.48
CA PRO A 29 19.13 -21.09 1.08
C PRO A 29 20.39 -20.32 0.69
N THR A 30 20.67 -20.25 -0.61
CA THR A 30 21.69 -19.38 -1.19
C THR A 30 21.17 -17.94 -1.30
N ALA A 31 22.07 -16.96 -1.41
CA ALA A 31 21.70 -15.54 -1.54
C ALA A 31 20.83 -15.25 -2.77
N GLU A 32 21.01 -16.01 -3.86
CA GLU A 32 20.19 -15.89 -5.07
C GLU A 32 18.77 -16.41 -4.83
N GLU A 33 18.62 -17.54 -4.13
CA GLU A 33 17.32 -18.09 -3.76
C GLU A 33 16.57 -17.17 -2.78
N GLU A 34 17.26 -16.57 -1.82
CA GLU A 34 16.68 -15.56 -0.90
C GLU A 34 16.16 -14.33 -1.65
N ALA A 35 16.94 -13.81 -2.61
CA ALA A 35 16.54 -12.66 -3.41
C ALA A 35 15.32 -12.99 -4.29
N ALA A 36 15.31 -14.15 -4.95
CA ALA A 36 14.20 -14.61 -5.77
C ALA A 36 12.93 -14.84 -4.93
N HIS A 37 13.08 -15.42 -3.74
CA HIS A 37 11.98 -15.60 -2.79
C HIS A 37 11.40 -14.26 -2.35
N ARG A 38 12.26 -13.30 -1.99
CA ARG A 38 11.85 -11.94 -1.61
C ARG A 38 11.09 -11.24 -2.73
N GLU A 39 11.55 -11.36 -3.97
CA GLU A 39 10.84 -10.84 -5.14
C GLU A 39 9.46 -11.49 -5.32
N ALA A 40 9.37 -12.82 -5.19
CA ALA A 40 8.11 -13.55 -5.27
C ALA A 40 7.12 -13.11 -4.17
N VAL A 41 7.60 -12.88 -2.94
CA VAL A 41 6.80 -12.33 -1.84
C VAL A 41 6.27 -10.95 -2.17
N ILE A 42 7.09 -10.06 -2.71
CA ILE A 42 6.69 -8.70 -3.13
C ILE A 42 5.60 -8.77 -4.21
N ILE A 43 5.79 -9.59 -5.25
CA ILE A 43 4.81 -9.77 -6.33
C ILE A 43 3.48 -10.27 -5.76
N LYS A 44 3.51 -11.23 -4.84
CA LYS A 44 2.31 -11.81 -4.24
C LYS A 44 1.57 -10.81 -3.34
N LEU A 45 2.29 -10.07 -2.49
CA LEU A 45 1.72 -9.03 -1.63
C LEU A 45 1.06 -7.91 -2.45
N GLU A 46 1.72 -7.48 -3.52
CA GLU A 46 1.22 -6.47 -4.43
C GLU A 46 -0.06 -6.96 -5.12
N ALA A 47 -0.06 -8.19 -5.65
CA ALA A 47 -1.21 -8.77 -6.32
C ALA A 47 -2.43 -8.94 -5.40
N MET A 48 -2.21 -9.32 -4.13
CA MET A 48 -3.27 -9.36 -3.11
C MET A 48 -3.84 -7.96 -2.86
N GLY A 49 -2.98 -6.95 -2.71
CA GLY A 49 -3.41 -5.56 -2.58
C GLY A 49 -4.23 -5.12 -3.79
N TYR A 50 -3.76 -5.42 -4.99
CA TYR A 50 -4.42 -5.08 -6.25
C TYR A 50 -5.85 -5.62 -6.35
N ASP A 51 -6.05 -6.92 -6.08
CA ASP A 51 -7.39 -7.52 -6.12
C ASP A 51 -8.34 -6.90 -5.09
N VAL A 52 -7.85 -6.66 -3.86
CA VAL A 52 -8.63 -5.96 -2.83
C VAL A 52 -8.97 -4.54 -3.27
N GLY A 53 -8.01 -3.81 -3.84
CA GLY A 53 -8.18 -2.44 -4.32
C GLY A 53 -9.24 -2.33 -5.39
N CYS A 54 -9.21 -3.23 -6.38
CA CYS A 54 -10.21 -3.32 -7.44
C CYS A 54 -11.63 -3.50 -6.88
N ARG A 55 -11.82 -4.54 -6.07
CA ARG A 55 -13.14 -4.90 -5.51
C ARG A 55 -13.68 -3.82 -4.58
N PHE A 56 -12.80 -3.19 -3.80
CA PHE A 56 -13.18 -2.16 -2.87
C PHE A 56 -13.58 -0.86 -3.59
N ALA A 57 -12.84 -0.48 -4.64
CA ALA A 57 -13.16 0.68 -5.47
C ALA A 57 -14.50 0.51 -6.19
N GLU A 58 -14.75 -0.67 -6.78
CA GLU A 58 -16.02 -0.98 -7.45
C GLU A 58 -17.23 -0.74 -6.53
N ARG A 59 -17.15 -1.21 -5.28
CA ARG A 59 -18.20 -0.99 -4.29
C ARG A 59 -18.29 0.46 -3.83
N SER A 60 -17.15 1.11 -3.61
CA SER A 60 -17.08 2.44 -2.98
C SER A 60 -17.37 3.59 -3.96
N ALA A 61 -17.23 3.35 -5.26
CA ALA A 61 -17.51 4.31 -6.32
C ALA A 61 -18.90 4.17 -6.94
N ARG A 62 -19.64 3.10 -6.62
CA ARG A 62 -20.94 2.74 -7.23
C ARG A 62 -21.93 3.90 -7.31
N ASP A 63 -22.15 4.61 -6.21
CA ASP A 63 -23.19 5.64 -6.10
C ASP A 63 -22.66 7.06 -6.36
N ARG A 64 -21.47 7.18 -6.96
CA ARG A 64 -20.80 8.46 -7.19
C ARG A 64 -21.01 8.96 -8.62
N PRO A 65 -21.06 10.29 -8.82
CA PRO A 65 -20.85 10.87 -10.13
C PRO A 65 -19.54 10.37 -10.75
N ARG A 66 -19.57 10.18 -12.07
CA ARG A 66 -18.41 9.68 -12.81
C ARG A 66 -17.24 10.67 -12.68
N MET A 67 -16.09 10.17 -12.23
CA MET A 67 -14.85 10.93 -12.20
C MET A 67 -14.25 10.92 -13.60
N LEU A 68 -14.12 12.10 -14.20
CA LEU A 68 -13.62 12.25 -15.57
C LEU A 68 -12.12 12.57 -15.59
N GLU A 69 -11.67 13.38 -14.63
CA GLU A 69 -10.29 13.83 -14.57
C GLU A 69 -9.44 12.94 -13.65
N PRO A 70 -8.17 12.67 -14.01
CA PRO A 70 -7.28 11.87 -13.17
C PRO A 70 -7.13 12.42 -11.74
N LEU A 71 -7.14 13.74 -11.57
CA LEU A 71 -7.04 14.38 -10.27
C LEU A 71 -8.26 14.06 -9.37
N ASP A 72 -9.45 13.90 -9.94
CA ASP A 72 -10.65 13.58 -9.16
C ASP A 72 -10.62 12.14 -8.65
N VAL A 73 -10.12 11.21 -9.47
CA VAL A 73 -9.85 9.83 -9.05
C VAL A 73 -8.83 9.78 -7.92
N ILE A 74 -7.73 10.54 -8.02
CA ILE A 74 -6.72 10.61 -6.96
C ILE A 74 -7.30 11.21 -5.67
N LYS A 75 -8.15 12.24 -5.76
CA LYS A 75 -8.84 12.81 -4.60
C LYS A 75 -9.79 11.81 -3.94
N PHE A 76 -10.51 11.01 -4.72
CA PHE A 76 -11.34 9.91 -4.20
C PHE A 76 -10.49 8.88 -3.45
N VAL A 77 -9.34 8.49 -4.01
CA VAL A 77 -8.40 7.57 -3.35
C VAL A 77 -7.91 8.15 -2.02
N CYS A 78 -7.53 9.44 -2.00
CA CYS A 78 -7.02 10.13 -0.82
C CYS A 78 -8.05 10.34 0.29
N LYS A 79 -9.34 10.39 -0.08
CA LYS A 79 -10.43 10.68 0.85
C LYS A 79 -11.23 9.43 1.09
N ASP A 80 -12.30 9.23 0.34
CA ASP A 80 -13.31 8.23 0.63
C ASP A 80 -12.77 6.80 0.69
N PHE A 81 -11.88 6.44 -0.25
CA PHE A 81 -11.25 5.13 -0.26
C PHE A 81 -10.34 4.93 0.96
N TRP A 82 -9.45 5.89 1.23
CA TRP A 82 -8.55 5.84 2.38
C TRP A 82 -9.33 5.85 3.72
N ILE A 83 -10.36 6.70 3.84
CA ILE A 83 -11.21 6.79 5.03
C ILE A 83 -11.94 5.48 5.25
N ALA A 84 -12.47 4.84 4.22
CA ALA A 84 -13.24 3.63 4.40
C ALA A 84 -12.38 2.46 4.94
N ILE A 85 -11.10 2.40 4.54
CA ILE A 85 -10.15 1.35 4.92
C ILE A 85 -9.38 1.69 6.19
N PHE A 86 -8.79 2.89 6.26
CA PHE A 86 -7.88 3.33 7.32
C PHE A 86 -8.50 4.34 8.28
N LYS A 87 -9.80 4.63 8.15
CA LYS A 87 -10.56 5.54 9.05
C LYS A 87 -9.97 6.95 9.18
N LYS A 88 -9.14 7.36 8.20
CA LYS A 88 -8.59 8.71 8.04
C LYS A 88 -8.41 9.03 6.57
N GLN A 89 -8.32 10.31 6.23
CA GLN A 89 -7.88 10.75 4.89
C GLN A 89 -6.35 10.82 4.83
N ILE A 90 -5.81 10.82 3.61
CA ILE A 90 -4.42 11.19 3.33
C ILE A 90 -4.17 12.63 3.78
N ASP A 91 -3.03 12.87 4.44
CA ASP A 91 -2.70 14.16 5.04
C ASP A 91 -2.22 15.18 3.99
N LYS A 92 -1.48 14.71 2.97
CA LYS A 92 -0.90 15.58 1.94
C LYS A 92 -1.02 14.96 0.56
N LEU A 93 -1.51 15.74 -0.41
CA LEU A 93 -1.50 15.42 -1.83
C LEU A 93 -0.70 16.49 -2.58
N GLN A 94 0.31 16.06 -3.34
CA GLN A 94 1.08 16.91 -4.24
C GLN A 94 1.00 16.34 -5.67
N THR A 95 1.04 17.20 -6.67
CA THR A 95 1.10 16.78 -8.08
C THR A 95 1.96 17.73 -8.89
N ASN A 96 2.57 17.23 -9.96
CA ASN A 96 3.24 18.04 -10.96
C ASN A 96 2.30 18.44 -12.13
N HIS A 97 1.00 18.13 -12.02
CA HIS A 97 -0.01 18.32 -13.08
C HIS A 97 0.29 17.60 -14.41
N ARG A 98 1.26 16.67 -14.41
CA ARG A 98 1.71 15.90 -15.57
C ARG A 98 1.66 14.39 -15.29
N GLY A 99 0.64 13.97 -14.53
CA GLY A 99 0.39 12.56 -14.23
C GLY A 99 1.26 11.96 -13.11
N VAL A 100 2.02 12.76 -12.37
CA VAL A 100 2.74 12.31 -11.16
C VAL A 100 2.10 12.93 -9.93
N PHE A 101 1.85 12.10 -8.94
CA PHE A 101 1.28 12.46 -7.65
C PHE A 101 2.12 11.89 -6.52
N VAL A 102 2.22 12.63 -5.43
CA VAL A 102 2.82 12.17 -4.18
C VAL A 102 1.77 12.34 -3.09
N VAL A 103 1.38 11.24 -2.47
CA VAL A 103 0.43 11.23 -1.35
C VAL A 103 1.16 10.83 -0.08
N GLN A 104 0.93 11.54 1.03
CA GLN A 104 1.59 11.27 2.30
C GLN A 104 0.56 11.04 3.40
N ASP A 105 0.75 9.96 4.14
CA ASP A 105 0.06 9.68 5.40
C ASP A 105 1.10 9.85 6.51
N PHE A 106 0.93 10.86 7.36
CA PHE A 106 1.86 11.19 8.44
C PHE A 106 1.78 10.24 9.62
N SER A 107 0.74 9.42 9.69
CA SER A 107 0.54 8.47 10.77
C SER A 107 -0.19 7.25 10.24
N PHE A 108 0.50 6.51 9.37
CA PHE A 108 -0.07 5.33 8.72
C PHE A 108 -0.08 4.18 9.73
N ARG A 109 -1.24 4.00 10.39
CA ARG A 109 -1.47 3.07 11.50
C ARG A 109 -0.85 1.67 11.34
N TRP A 110 -0.74 1.15 10.12
CA TRP A 110 -0.16 -0.17 9.86
C TRP A 110 1.35 -0.24 10.12
N LEU A 111 2.05 0.89 10.20
CA LEU A 111 3.47 0.97 10.55
C LEU A 111 3.71 1.32 12.04
N ALA A 112 2.66 1.57 12.83
CA ALA A 112 2.81 2.09 14.20
C ALA A 112 3.56 1.15 15.16
N GLY A 113 3.71 -0.12 14.82
CA GLY A 113 4.47 -1.11 15.59
C GLY A 113 5.73 -1.64 14.90
N ILE A 114 6.14 -1.06 13.77
CA ILE A 114 7.32 -1.54 13.04
C ILE A 114 8.59 -0.99 13.71
N SER A 115 9.46 -1.91 14.11
CA SER A 115 10.78 -1.62 14.68
C SER A 115 11.68 -2.84 14.49
N ALA A 116 12.96 -2.60 14.21
CA ALA A 116 14.00 -3.62 14.11
C ALA A 116 15.28 -3.16 14.85
N ALA A 117 16.35 -3.96 14.79
CA ALA A 117 17.59 -3.65 15.50
C ALA A 117 18.31 -2.42 14.91
N THR A 118 18.13 -2.16 13.61
CA THR A 118 18.70 -0.99 12.93
C THR A 118 17.63 -0.17 12.20
N ASP A 119 17.93 1.12 11.94
CA ASP A 119 17.08 1.99 11.12
C ASP A 119 16.89 1.41 9.71
N GLN A 120 17.94 0.81 9.13
CA GLN A 120 17.88 0.20 7.80
C GLN A 120 16.90 -0.98 7.75
N GLU A 121 17.01 -1.92 8.70
CA GLU A 121 16.08 -3.06 8.79
C GLU A 121 14.64 -2.60 9.07
N THR A 122 14.48 -1.57 9.93
CA THR A 122 13.17 -0.97 10.22
C THR A 122 12.54 -0.40 8.95
N ARG A 123 13.34 0.31 8.14
CA ARG A 123 12.91 0.86 6.85
C ARG A 123 12.54 -0.25 5.89
N GLU A 124 13.35 -1.30 5.76
CA GLU A 124 13.08 -2.42 4.86
C GLU A 124 11.80 -3.17 5.23
N MET A 125 11.57 -3.39 6.53
CA MET A 125 10.33 -3.97 7.04
C MET A 125 9.15 -3.07 6.73
N ALA A 126 9.25 -1.75 6.98
CA ALA A 126 8.18 -0.81 6.67
C ALA A 126 7.84 -0.79 5.17
N LEU A 127 8.85 -0.79 4.30
CA LEU A 127 8.66 -0.84 2.85
C LEU A 127 7.96 -2.14 2.41
N LEU A 128 8.29 -3.28 3.02
CA LEU A 128 7.64 -4.56 2.73
C LEU A 128 6.14 -4.51 3.11
N PHE A 129 5.80 -3.95 4.27
CA PHE A 129 4.41 -3.76 4.69
C PHE A 129 3.64 -2.81 3.76
N LEU A 130 4.32 -1.86 3.12
CA LEU A 130 3.72 -0.91 2.17
C LEU A 130 3.50 -1.48 0.77
N VAL A 131 4.01 -2.67 0.44
CA VAL A 131 3.77 -3.34 -0.86
C VAL A 131 2.29 -3.63 -1.08
N PHE A 132 1.59 -4.13 -0.05
CA PHE A 132 0.15 -4.37 -0.15
C PHE A 132 -0.64 -3.06 -0.35
N PRO A 133 -0.43 -1.99 0.44
CA PRO A 133 -1.01 -0.66 0.15
C PRO A 133 -0.69 -0.10 -1.24
N CYS A 134 0.50 -0.34 -1.80
CA CYS A 134 0.80 0.02 -3.19
C CYS A 134 -0.13 -0.70 -4.17
N GLY A 135 -0.29 -2.01 -4.00
CA GLY A 135 -1.23 -2.80 -4.80
C GLY A 135 -2.67 -2.33 -4.62
N LEU A 136 -3.07 -2.05 -3.37
CA LEU A 136 -4.40 -1.54 -3.03
C LEU A 136 -4.74 -0.24 -3.79
N ILE A 137 -3.82 0.73 -3.80
CA ILE A 137 -3.96 1.96 -4.56
C ILE A 137 -4.01 1.64 -6.06
N ARG A 138 -3.08 0.81 -6.57
CA ARG A 138 -3.00 0.48 -8.00
C ARG A 138 -4.28 -0.19 -8.51
N GLY A 139 -4.85 -1.13 -7.74
CA GLY A 139 -6.10 -1.80 -8.08
C GLY A 139 -7.28 -0.86 -8.09
N ALA A 140 -7.37 0.03 -7.11
CA ALA A 140 -8.40 1.06 -7.09
C ALA A 140 -8.33 1.98 -8.30
N LEU A 141 -7.12 2.44 -8.66
CA LEU A 141 -6.90 3.29 -9.84
C LEU A 141 -7.27 2.54 -11.13
N ALA A 142 -6.86 1.28 -11.27
CA ALA A 142 -7.17 0.48 -12.45
C ALA A 142 -8.68 0.27 -12.64
N ASN A 143 -9.42 -0.03 -11.56
CA ASN A 143 -10.87 -0.16 -11.58
C ASN A 143 -11.58 1.14 -12.00
N LEU A 144 -10.98 2.29 -11.67
CA LEU A 144 -11.48 3.62 -12.01
C LEU A 144 -10.95 4.13 -13.37
N GLY A 145 -10.30 3.27 -14.16
CA GLY A 145 -9.84 3.58 -15.50
C GLY A 145 -8.46 4.24 -15.61
N LEU A 146 -7.69 4.31 -14.52
CA LEU A 146 -6.33 4.85 -14.51
C LEU A 146 -5.29 3.74 -14.34
N THR A 147 -4.48 3.53 -15.36
CA THR A 147 -3.30 2.66 -15.24
C THR A 147 -2.15 3.46 -14.61
N ALA A 148 -1.61 2.99 -13.49
CA ALA A 148 -0.54 3.68 -12.78
C ALA A 148 0.52 2.72 -12.23
N ILE A 149 1.70 3.26 -11.96
CA ILE A 149 2.74 2.66 -11.13
C ILE A 149 2.67 3.33 -9.77
N VAL A 150 2.69 2.53 -8.69
CA VAL A 150 2.62 3.01 -7.31
C VAL A 150 3.81 2.46 -6.55
N ASN A 151 4.65 3.34 -6.02
CA ASN A 151 5.80 2.99 -5.18
C ASN A 151 5.67 3.69 -3.84
N ALA A 152 5.97 2.99 -2.75
CA ALA A 152 6.00 3.56 -1.43
C ALA A 152 7.42 3.96 -1.02
N ASP A 153 7.53 4.92 -0.12
CA ASP A 153 8.78 5.25 0.56
C ASP A 153 8.53 5.64 2.02
N VAL A 154 9.56 5.43 2.83
CA VAL A 154 9.69 5.91 4.21
C VAL A 154 10.98 6.74 4.24
N PRO A 155 10.89 8.06 4.03
CA PRO A 155 12.07 8.91 3.85
C PRO A 155 12.88 9.08 5.13
N ASP A 156 12.22 9.01 6.29
CA ASP A 156 12.84 9.10 7.61
C ASP A 156 12.16 8.11 8.57
N VAL A 157 12.95 7.17 9.11
CA VAL A 157 12.48 6.17 10.08
C VAL A 157 12.03 6.84 11.38
N ARG A 158 12.60 8.00 11.73
CA ARG A 158 12.19 8.78 12.91
C ARG A 158 10.81 9.41 12.75
N ALA A 159 10.36 9.56 11.51
CA ALA A 159 9.03 10.04 11.17
C ALA A 159 7.99 8.92 11.09
N LEU A 160 8.35 7.66 11.39
CA LEU A 160 7.37 6.59 11.51
C LEU A 160 6.29 6.95 12.57
N PRO A 161 5.02 6.59 12.32
CA PRO A 161 4.54 5.74 11.24
C PRO A 161 4.19 6.48 9.94
N GLY A 162 4.82 7.61 9.65
CA GLY A 162 4.65 8.34 8.40
C GLY A 162 5.21 7.59 7.18
N CYS A 163 4.48 7.64 6.06
CA CYS A 163 4.90 7.10 4.77
C CYS A 163 4.37 7.94 3.61
N LEU A 164 4.92 7.72 2.42
CA LEU A 164 4.43 8.33 1.20
C LEU A 164 4.27 7.31 0.07
N PHE A 165 3.37 7.60 -0.87
CA PHE A 165 3.18 6.85 -2.10
C PHE A 165 3.38 7.78 -3.30
N ASN A 166 4.29 7.40 -4.18
CA ASN A 166 4.50 8.00 -5.48
C ASN A 166 3.63 7.28 -6.51
N ILE A 167 2.70 8.01 -7.11
CA ILE A 167 1.76 7.50 -8.10
C ILE A 167 2.11 8.13 -9.45
N LYS A 168 2.50 7.31 -10.42
CA LYS A 168 2.78 7.74 -11.80
C LYS A 168 1.75 7.11 -12.74
N ILE A 169 0.88 7.93 -13.29
CA ILE A 169 -0.10 7.51 -14.29
C ILE A 169 0.63 7.20 -15.61
N LYS A 170 0.33 6.06 -16.22
CA LYS A 170 0.80 5.73 -17.57
C LYS A 170 -0.05 6.53 -18.57
N GLN A 171 0.60 7.30 -19.43
CA GLN A 171 -0.09 7.91 -20.56
C GLN A 171 -0.47 6.78 -21.54
N GLY A 172 -1.76 6.72 -21.89
CA GLY A 172 -2.28 5.81 -22.91
C GLY A 172 -2.05 6.34 -24.31
#